data_AF-A0A482Z1S6-F1
#
_entry.id   AF-A0A482Z1S6-F1
#
_cell.length_a   1.000
_cell.length_b   1.000
_cell.length_c   1.000
_cell.angle_alpha   90.00
_cell.angle_beta   90.00
_cell.angle_gamma   90.00
#
_symmetry.space_group_name_H-M   'P 1'
#
loop_
_entity.id
_entity.type
_entity.pdbx_description
1 polymer ?
#
loop_
_entity_poly.entity_id
_entity_poly.type
_entity_poly.pdbx_seq_one_letter_code
_entity_poly.pdbx_strand_id
1 'polypeptide(L)'
;MDSQKPHIVKFSGGRSSAMMLMNLLENNQLSPKRGDVIIFNNTSAEHSATYDFTRQIKNLSEEKYNIPFFWIEYQTYEDSSNTYQWSRKPSYKLVNDQPHSQDNPDGYRYKGEVFE
;
A
#
# COMPACT_ATOMS: atom_id res chain seq x y z
N MET A 1 7.91 -13.40 -24.39
CA MET A 1 8.59 -12.10 -24.25
C MET A 1 8.34 -11.65 -22.84
N ASP A 2 9.31 -11.84 -21.93
CA ASP A 2 9.23 -11.23 -20.61
C ASP A 2 9.32 -9.72 -20.81
N SER A 3 8.23 -9.01 -20.54
CA SER A 3 8.28 -7.58 -20.27
C SER A 3 9.25 -7.40 -19.10
N GLN A 4 10.41 -6.80 -19.36
CA GLN A 4 11.44 -6.56 -18.31
C GLN A 4 11.01 -5.52 -17.28
N LYS A 5 9.88 -4.83 -17.46
CA LYS A 5 9.48 -3.72 -16.60
C LYS A 5 8.73 -4.23 -15.37
N PRO A 6 8.98 -3.65 -14.18
CA PRO A 6 8.22 -3.99 -12.97
C PRO A 6 6.74 -3.68 -13.16
N HIS A 7 5.89 -4.52 -12.60
CA HIS A 7 4.44 -4.31 -12.53
C HIS A 7 4.03 -3.79 -11.16
N ILE A 8 3.07 -2.85 -11.14
CA ILE A 8 2.46 -2.36 -9.92
C ILE A 8 0.99 -2.78 -9.92
N VAL A 9 0.61 -3.60 -8.96
CA VAL A 9 -0.78 -4.04 -8.78
C VAL A 9 -1.44 -3.18 -7.71
N LYS A 10 -2.48 -2.43 -8.10
CA LYS A 10 -3.30 -1.66 -7.16
C LYS A 10 -4.38 -2.55 -6.55
N PHE A 11 -4.28 -2.79 -5.26
CA PHE A 11 -5.25 -3.56 -4.49
C PHE A 11 -6.11 -2.60 -3.67
N SER A 12 -7.44 -2.74 -3.72
CA SER A 12 -8.36 -1.78 -3.07
C SER A 12 -8.98 -2.31 -1.78
N GLY A 13 -8.60 -3.49 -1.29
CA GLY A 13 -9.25 -4.12 -0.13
C GLY A 13 -10.61 -4.79 -0.44
N GLY A 14 -11.01 -4.82 -1.72
CA GLY A 14 -12.30 -5.39 -2.15
C GLY A 14 -12.18 -6.83 -2.67
N ARG A 15 -13.33 -7.53 -2.72
CA ARG A 15 -13.43 -8.90 -3.25
C ARG A 15 -12.98 -9.00 -4.72
N SER A 16 -13.34 -8.03 -5.56
CA SER A 16 -12.97 -8.02 -6.97
C SER A 16 -11.46 -7.82 -7.18
N SER A 17 -10.83 -6.91 -6.44
CA SER A 17 -9.37 -6.74 -6.49
C SER A 17 -8.64 -7.97 -5.95
N ALA A 18 -9.21 -8.66 -4.97
CA ALA A 18 -8.67 -9.93 -4.47
C ALA A 18 -8.77 -11.05 -5.51
N MET A 19 -9.91 -11.22 -6.17
CA MET A 19 -10.05 -12.20 -7.24
C MET A 19 -9.02 -11.95 -8.36
N MET A 20 -8.84 -10.70 -8.78
CA MET A 20 -7.84 -10.34 -9.78
C MET A 20 -6.41 -10.64 -9.30
N LEU A 21 -6.07 -10.26 -8.07
CA LEU A 21 -4.76 -10.52 -7.50
C LEU A 21 -4.47 -12.01 -7.39
N MET A 22 -5.44 -12.81 -6.92
CA MET A 22 -5.30 -14.27 -6.86
C MET A 22 -5.06 -14.87 -8.23
N ASN A 23 -5.78 -14.43 -9.25
CA ASN A 23 -5.55 -14.89 -10.62
C ASN A 23 -4.12 -14.55 -11.11
N LEU A 24 -3.60 -13.37 -10.80
CA LEU A 24 -2.22 -12.99 -11.14
C LEU A 24 -1.18 -13.87 -10.41
N LEU A 25 -1.40 -14.15 -9.12
CA LEU A 25 -0.50 -14.94 -8.28
C LEU A 25 -0.49 -16.43 -8.69
N GLU A 26 -1.67 -17.03 -8.84
CA GLU A 26 -1.82 -18.45 -9.16
C GLU A 26 -1.31 -18.81 -10.55
N ASN A 27 -1.39 -17.87 -11.49
CA ASN A 27 -0.87 -18.05 -12.85
C ASN A 27 0.59 -17.57 -13.01
N ASN A 28 1.30 -17.31 -11.91
CA ASN A 28 2.69 -16.83 -11.90
C ASN A 28 2.92 -15.60 -12.77
N GLN A 29 1.94 -14.70 -12.83
CA GLN A 29 2.04 -13.47 -13.63
C GLN A 29 2.82 -12.36 -12.90
N LEU A 30 3.11 -12.54 -11.61
CA LEU A 30 3.96 -11.66 -10.81
C LEU A 30 5.29 -12.32 -10.47
N SER A 31 6.36 -11.52 -10.43
CA SER A 31 7.71 -11.97 -10.13
C SER A 31 8.44 -10.94 -9.26
N PRO A 32 8.95 -11.33 -8.08
CA PRO A 32 9.72 -10.42 -7.25
C PRO A 32 11.06 -10.06 -7.89
N LYS A 33 11.62 -10.95 -8.72
CA LYS A 33 12.88 -10.69 -9.46
C LYS A 33 12.71 -9.60 -10.53
N ARG A 34 11.50 -9.43 -11.06
CA ARG A 34 11.16 -8.34 -11.99
C ARG A 34 10.93 -7.01 -11.25
N GLY A 35 10.76 -7.05 -9.93
CA GLY A 35 10.41 -5.89 -9.11
C GLY A 35 8.90 -5.64 -9.03
N ASP A 36 8.08 -6.67 -9.22
CA ASP A 36 6.64 -6.52 -9.10
C ASP A 36 6.22 -6.32 -7.65
N VAL A 37 5.25 -5.43 -7.45
CA VAL A 37 4.76 -5.07 -6.11
C VAL A 37 3.25 -4.91 -6.11
N ILE A 38 2.65 -5.18 -4.96
CA ILE A 38 1.25 -4.90 -4.67
C ILE A 38 1.19 -3.66 -3.78
N ILE A 39 0.26 -2.75 -4.04
CA ILE A 39 0.08 -1.53 -3.27
C ILE A 39 -1.38 -1.41 -2.85
N PHE A 40 -1.61 -1.31 -1.54
CA PHE A 40 -2.86 -0.84 -0.95
C PHE A 40 -2.73 0.63 -0.57
N ASN A 41 -3.64 1.43 -1.09
CA ASN A 41 -3.73 2.85 -0.81
C ASN A 41 -4.69 3.08 0.35
N ASN A 42 -4.17 3.12 1.59
CA ASN A 42 -4.99 3.37 2.75
C ASN A 42 -5.51 4.81 2.75
N THR A 43 -6.83 4.95 2.79
CA THR A 43 -7.53 6.25 2.89
C THR A 43 -7.60 6.78 4.31
N SER A 44 -7.21 5.97 5.31
CA SER A 44 -7.48 6.13 6.73
C SER A 44 -8.96 6.12 7.12
N ALA A 45 -9.86 5.80 6.19
CA ALA A 45 -11.31 5.78 6.40
C ALA A 45 -11.93 4.44 5.99
N GLU A 46 -11.11 3.39 5.86
CA GLU A 46 -11.59 2.05 5.51
C GLU A 46 -12.35 1.41 6.68
N HIS A 47 -13.28 0.52 6.34
CA HIS A 47 -13.95 -0.31 7.32
C HIS A 47 -12.95 -1.27 8.00
N SER A 48 -13.15 -1.59 9.29
CA SER A 48 -12.26 -2.50 10.04
C SER A 48 -12.04 -3.84 9.33
N ALA A 49 -13.12 -4.44 8.84
CA ALA A 49 -13.08 -5.67 8.05
C ALA A 49 -12.22 -5.58 6.77
N THR A 50 -12.09 -4.38 6.16
CA THR A 50 -11.19 -4.17 5.01
C THR A 50 -9.74 -4.30 5.41
N TYR A 51 -9.35 -3.77 6.59
CA TYR A 51 -7.99 -3.92 7.10
C TYR A 51 -7.66 -5.38 7.41
N ASP A 52 -8.57 -6.09 8.09
CA ASP A 52 -8.38 -7.52 8.41
C ASP A 52 -8.23 -8.35 7.13
N PHE A 53 -9.09 -8.11 6.15
CA PHE A 53 -9.02 -8.80 4.87
C PHE A 53 -7.74 -8.46 4.09
N THR A 54 -7.38 -7.18 4.01
CA THR A 54 -6.16 -6.74 3.30
C THR A 54 -4.91 -7.34 3.95
N ARG A 55 -4.88 -7.44 5.28
CA ARG A 55 -3.80 -8.09 6.04
C ARG A 55 -3.67 -9.57 5.71
N GLN A 56 -4.80 -10.29 5.62
CA GLN A 56 -4.80 -11.70 5.20
C GLN A 56 -4.22 -11.87 3.79
N ILE A 57 -4.63 -11.03 2.84
CA ILE A 57 -4.13 -11.07 1.46
C ILE A 57 -2.65 -10.65 1.38
N LYS A 58 -2.22 -9.67 2.18
CA LYS A 58 -0.80 -9.29 2.32
C LYS A 58 0.04 -10.49 2.75
N ASN A 59 -0.30 -11.11 3.87
CA ASN A 59 0.45 -12.26 4.40
C ASN A 59 0.48 -13.41 3.39
N LEU A 60 -0.66 -13.71 2.75
CA LEU A 60 -0.71 -14.72 1.69
C LEU A 60 0.25 -14.40 0.52
N SER A 61 0.24 -13.16 0.04
CA SER A 61 1.06 -12.72 -1.10
C SER A 61 2.56 -12.79 -0.77
N GLU A 62 2.93 -12.38 0.44
CA GLU A 62 4.33 -12.36 0.89
C GLU A 62 4.83 -13.76 1.26
N GLU A 63 4.09 -14.53 2.05
CA GLU A 63 4.56 -15.83 2.57
C GLU A 63 4.50 -16.95 1.51
N LYS A 64 3.42 -17.00 0.72
CA LYS A 64 3.21 -18.09 -0.24
C LYS A 64 3.84 -17.81 -1.60
N TYR A 65 3.78 -16.55 -2.04
CA TYR A 65 4.21 -16.16 -3.40
C TYR A 65 5.45 -15.28 -3.41
N ASN A 66 5.95 -14.84 -2.25
CA ASN A 66 7.11 -13.97 -2.14
C ASN A 66 6.97 -12.67 -2.96
N ILE A 67 5.75 -12.12 -3.05
CA ILE A 67 5.47 -10.85 -3.72
C ILE A 67 5.28 -9.75 -2.67
N PRO A 68 6.08 -8.67 -2.69
CA PRO A 68 5.95 -7.57 -1.74
C PRO A 68 4.57 -6.91 -1.81
N PHE A 69 3.99 -6.63 -0.64
CA PHE A 69 2.71 -5.95 -0.53
C PHE A 69 2.83 -4.77 0.44
N PHE A 70 2.81 -3.57 -0.12
CA PHE A 70 2.97 -2.32 0.62
C PHE A 70 1.65 -1.61 0.91
N TRP A 71 1.56 -1.01 2.08
CA TRP A 71 0.49 -0.10 2.45
C TRP A 71 1.03 1.33 2.43
N ILE A 72 0.33 2.23 1.77
CA ILE A 72 0.72 3.64 1.71
C ILE A 72 -0.44 4.54 2.12
N GLU A 73 -0.10 5.65 2.75
CA GLU A 73 -1.03 6.71 3.14
C GLU A 73 -0.66 8.01 2.46
N TYR A 74 -1.69 8.80 2.12
CA TYR A 74 -1.47 10.18 1.75
C TYR A 74 -0.80 10.94 2.91
N GLN A 75 0.07 11.88 2.58
CA GLN A 75 0.63 12.83 3.51
C GLN A 75 0.98 14.11 2.78
N THR A 76 1.40 15.13 3.54
CA THR A 76 1.99 16.31 2.95
C THR A 76 3.29 16.64 3.65
N TYR A 77 4.20 17.31 2.95
CA TYR A 77 5.39 17.89 3.54
C TYR A 77 5.51 19.35 3.13
N GLU A 78 6.19 20.14 3.95
CA GLU A 78 6.45 21.55 3.66
C GLU A 78 7.83 21.69 3.02
N ASP A 79 7.87 22.44 1.92
CA ASP A 79 9.07 22.65 1.14
C ASP A 79 9.19 24.13 0.76
N SER A 80 10.38 24.68 0.95
CA SER A 80 10.79 26.03 0.53
C SER A 80 11.88 26.00 -0.55
N SER A 81 12.23 24.82 -1.06
CA SER A 81 13.26 24.72 -2.08
C SER A 81 12.86 25.53 -3.32
N ASN A 82 13.73 26.48 -3.68
CA ASN A 82 13.61 27.45 -4.79
C ASN A 82 12.68 28.68 -4.58
N THR A 83 12.08 28.89 -3.40
CA THR A 83 11.34 30.14 -3.09
C THR A 83 11.47 30.51 -1.61
N TYR A 84 11.46 31.79 -1.25
CA TYR A 84 11.33 32.22 0.16
C TYR A 84 9.93 31.96 0.76
N GLN A 85 9.12 31.11 0.14
CA GLN A 85 7.74 30.83 0.51
C GLN A 85 7.56 29.32 0.73
N TRP A 86 7.25 28.94 1.97
CA TRP A 86 6.87 27.57 2.29
C TRP A 86 5.60 27.18 1.56
N SER A 87 5.63 26.04 0.87
CA SER A 87 4.45 25.48 0.22
C SER A 87 4.27 24.02 0.64
N ARG A 88 3.02 23.65 0.89
CA ARG A 88 2.65 22.27 1.23
C ARG A 88 2.56 21.45 -0.06
N LYS A 89 3.30 20.35 -0.12
CA LYS A 89 3.35 19.44 -1.26
C LYS A 89 2.73 18.08 -0.90
N PRO A 90 1.95 17.47 -1.81
CA PRO A 90 1.44 16.13 -1.60
C PRO A 90 2.58 15.11 -1.64
N SER A 91 2.49 14.08 -0.82
CA SER A 91 3.40 12.94 -0.78
C SER A 91 2.66 11.71 -0.27
N TYR A 92 3.37 10.59 -0.17
CA TYR A 92 2.85 9.35 0.40
C TYR A 92 3.88 8.79 1.37
N LYS A 93 3.43 8.20 2.47
CA LYS A 93 4.29 7.46 3.41
C LYS A 93 3.99 5.97 3.29
N LEU A 94 5.03 5.17 3.41
CA LEU A 94 4.89 3.74 3.68
C LEU A 94 4.43 3.57 5.13
N VAL A 95 3.47 2.68 5.35
CA VAL A 95 3.03 2.29 6.70
C VAL A 95 3.05 0.77 6.82
N ASN A 96 3.26 0.27 8.04
CA ASN A 96 3.06 -1.13 8.31
C ASN A 96 1.58 -1.47 8.42
N ASP A 97 1.28 -2.76 8.41
CA ASP A 97 -0.08 -3.24 8.43
C ASP A 97 -0.71 -3.11 9.82
N GLN A 98 -0.03 -2.71 10.89
CA GLN A 98 -0.58 -2.56 12.25
C GLN A 98 -1.07 -1.12 12.54
N PRO A 99 -2.09 -0.93 13.40
CA PRO A 99 -2.59 0.42 13.68
C PRO A 99 -1.53 1.33 14.29
N HIS A 100 -1.57 2.62 13.95
CA HIS A 100 -0.70 3.63 14.52
C HIS A 100 -0.90 3.78 16.04
N SER A 101 0.19 3.83 16.78
CA SER A 101 0.22 4.08 18.23
C SER A 101 1.55 4.72 18.65
N GLN A 102 1.69 5.10 19.92
CA GLN A 102 2.98 5.59 20.45
C GLN A 102 4.10 4.55 20.31
N ASP A 103 3.76 3.27 20.50
CA ASP A 103 4.70 2.14 20.37
C ASP A 103 4.84 1.66 18.91
N ASN A 104 3.98 2.12 18.01
CA ASN A 104 3.99 1.79 16.58
C ASN A 104 3.85 3.06 15.71
N PRO A 105 4.89 3.90 15.63
CA PRO A 105 4.83 5.17 14.90
C PRO A 105 4.62 4.98 13.40
N ASP A 106 5.09 3.86 12.83
CA ASP A 106 4.96 3.54 11.41
C ASP A 106 3.64 2.84 11.05
N GLY A 107 2.72 2.72 12.00
CA GLY A 107 1.42 2.10 11.78
C GLY A 107 0.46 2.91 10.91
N TYR A 108 -0.56 2.23 10.40
CA TYR A 108 -1.61 2.84 9.60
C TYR A 108 -2.64 3.57 10.46
N ARG A 109 -3.13 4.70 9.97
CA ARG A 109 -4.23 5.50 10.52
C ARG A 109 -5.56 4.99 9.99
N TYR A 110 -6.62 5.11 10.79
CA TYR A 110 -7.94 4.53 10.45
C TYR A 110 -9.14 5.34 10.93
N LYS A 111 -8.92 6.55 11.48
CA LYS A 111 -9.98 7.42 12.00
C LYS A 111 -10.24 8.66 11.12
N GLY A 112 -9.80 8.65 9.86
CA GLY A 112 -9.91 9.80 8.95
C GLY A 112 -8.84 10.88 9.15
N GLU A 113 -7.83 10.61 9.98
CA GLU A 113 -6.80 11.56 10.45
C GLU A 113 -5.81 12.03 9.37
N VAL A 114 -5.90 11.55 8.14
CA VAL A 114 -4.94 11.87 7.06
C VAL A 114 -5.28 13.19 6.35
N PHE A 115 -6.47 13.74 6.58
CA PHE A 115 -6.95 14.98 5.93
C PHE A 115 -7.05 16.19 6.87
N GLU A 116 -6.64 16.05 8.13
CA GLU A 116 -6.54 17.14 9.13
C GLU A 116 -5.09 17.66 9.22
#